data_AF-A0A7S0UKB0-F1
#
_entry.id   AF-A0A7S0UKB0-F1
#
_cell.length_a   1.000
_cell.length_b   1.000
_cell.length_c   1.000
_cell.angle_alpha   90.00
_cell.angle_beta   90.00
_cell.angle_gamma   90.00
#
_symmetry.space_group_name_H-M   'P 1'
#
loop_
_entity.id
_entity.type
_entity.pdbx_description
1 polymer ?
#
loop_
_entity_poly.entity_id
_entity_poly.type
_entity_poly.pdbx_seq_one_letter_code
_entity_poly.pdbx_strand_id
1 'polypeptide(L)'
;MVLNVWMYAADILYKGADTCQKKVEADNPGQFDIGGGGLDEFIALWIGSGQTHGSGQGFGLYALAENANDLFSTGSNGGSLTEGRANQQLKLLYQEGASLFSMPDVCTKENPKSPKKLWSVINRINSQMYIPLVQMLIISILEQNPEGTQVYATAVIPQAAQCRPSIFDRLKEELLDGDPNFKRTETILGDLQEIYACFGISCDDIGTPVNDYKYDMPDCSAAVDDAPMALYKPSTDVHPIARIDIDVLQLRILTSLGSFHFAKLWYLYGRNSLRQRDSESDPFDFYSLSDFATSTSRQNAEPYYSAFISYHNDPNYADSLIKNTLNGVGKWDKSKSVAQRSAIITEGSAFLVLYLHLIAQINDAVNNCRNVDEDGIYELTHPWDEVAALTIGCLEGEDEGGSSYADDGQMIWGLGNRRAYQFDTMRRRKKYANVNSDLEDLLFAGKGEIDALSCDMLDKTSASVKAKTIIPLFQSILKYAISSVNLPANSASADVALGEIFAMAVIPIVKLYDEAAAQILEENMVTHSGIKPVRGGVQQVADAVGSAANAMGISPSEIGSTDEADPSMLYSSSFALQPRLLSSIMTFGMFAFLMY
;
A
#
# COMPACT_ATOMS: atom_id res chain seq x y z
N MET A 1 1.33 -1.35 32.71
CA MET A 1 2.59 -2.13 32.75
C MET A 1 2.69 -3.05 31.55
N VAL A 2 1.69 -3.92 31.32
CA VAL A 2 1.57 -4.81 30.15
C VAL A 2 1.86 -4.10 28.82
N LEU A 3 1.19 -2.98 28.55
CA LEU A 3 1.39 -2.20 27.31
C LEU A 3 2.85 -1.75 27.12
N ASN A 4 3.48 -1.20 28.16
CA ASN A 4 4.86 -0.73 28.07
C ASN A 4 5.83 -1.88 27.80
N VAL A 5 5.62 -3.04 28.42
CA VAL A 5 6.46 -4.23 28.20
C VAL A 5 6.26 -4.76 26.79
N TRP A 6 5.02 -4.84 26.31
CA TRP A 6 4.69 -5.27 24.95
C TRP A 6 5.33 -4.37 23.89
N MET A 7 5.17 -3.04 24.03
CA MET A 7 5.73 -2.08 23.08
C MET A 7 7.26 -2.13 23.07
N TYR A 8 7.87 -2.26 24.24
CA TYR A 8 9.32 -2.37 24.35
C TYR A 8 9.86 -3.69 23.77
N ALA A 9 9.14 -4.79 23.97
CA ALA A 9 9.45 -6.09 23.39
C ALA A 9 9.41 -6.04 21.85
N ALA A 10 8.36 -5.45 21.27
CA ALA A 10 8.25 -5.25 19.82
C ALA A 10 9.36 -4.32 19.27
N ASP A 11 9.68 -3.23 19.97
CA ASP A 11 10.77 -2.31 19.60
C ASP A 11 12.13 -3.00 19.57
N ILE A 12 12.45 -3.83 20.57
CA ILE A 12 13.71 -4.60 20.58
C ILE A 12 13.81 -5.53 19.37
N LEU A 13 12.74 -6.26 19.06
CA LEU A 13 12.71 -7.15 17.90
C LEU A 13 13.01 -6.37 16.61
N TYR A 14 12.29 -5.27 16.36
CA TYR A 14 12.49 -4.47 15.16
C TYR A 14 13.88 -3.81 15.10
N LYS A 15 14.44 -3.38 16.24
CA LYS A 15 15.83 -2.90 16.32
C LYS A 15 16.84 -3.99 15.96
N GLY A 16 16.55 -5.24 16.31
CA GLY A 16 17.34 -6.40 15.91
C GLY A 16 17.41 -6.56 14.39
N ALA A 17 16.25 -6.50 13.71
CA ALA A 17 16.19 -6.53 12.24
C ALA A 17 16.89 -5.33 11.58
N ASP A 18 16.68 -4.12 12.10
CA ASP A 18 17.34 -2.90 11.60
C ASP A 18 18.86 -2.96 11.77
N THR A 19 19.33 -3.46 12.92
CA THR A 19 20.78 -3.66 13.18
C THR A 19 21.36 -4.72 12.26
N CYS A 20 20.63 -5.82 12.02
CA CYS A 20 21.00 -6.83 11.03
C CYS A 20 21.16 -6.20 9.64
N GLN A 21 20.20 -5.38 9.22
CA GLN A 21 20.25 -4.71 7.92
C GLN A 21 21.43 -3.74 7.81
N LYS A 22 21.64 -2.89 8.82
CA LYS A 22 22.76 -1.95 8.87
C LYS A 22 24.11 -2.67 8.80
N LYS A 23 24.24 -3.81 9.47
CA LYS A 23 25.46 -4.62 9.45
C LYS A 23 25.74 -5.21 8.07
N VAL A 24 24.73 -5.69 7.36
CA VAL A 24 24.86 -6.15 5.96
C VAL A 24 25.33 -5.01 5.04
N GLU A 25 24.79 -3.81 5.21
CA GLU A 25 25.12 -2.67 4.35
C GLU A 25 26.46 -1.99 4.69
N ALA A 26 26.98 -2.21 5.89
CA ALA A 26 28.14 -1.50 6.40
C ALA A 26 29.45 -1.90 5.70
N ASP A 27 30.31 -0.91 5.47
CA ASP A 27 31.71 -1.17 5.07
C ASP A 27 32.55 -1.70 6.23
N ASN A 28 32.22 -1.31 7.47
CA ASN A 28 32.80 -1.85 8.69
C ASN A 28 31.71 -2.53 9.53
N PRO A 29 31.42 -3.83 9.31
CA PRO A 29 30.34 -4.53 10.02
C PRO A 29 30.63 -4.75 11.50
N GLY A 30 31.91 -4.72 11.93
CA GLY A 30 32.33 -4.95 13.31
C GLY A 30 31.86 -3.87 14.31
N GLN A 31 31.34 -2.74 13.82
CA GLN A 31 30.76 -1.68 14.67
C GLN A 31 29.33 -1.99 15.14
N PHE A 32 28.68 -3.00 14.55
CA PHE A 32 27.31 -3.39 14.88
C PHE A 32 27.34 -4.70 15.67
N ASP A 33 27.12 -4.60 16.98
CA ASP A 33 26.81 -5.76 17.80
C ASP A 33 25.34 -6.12 17.62
N ILE A 34 25.09 -7.36 17.23
CA ILE A 34 23.75 -7.87 16.96
C ILE A 34 23.25 -8.81 18.07
N GLY A 35 24.14 -9.35 18.92
CA GLY A 35 23.77 -10.35 19.93
C GLY A 35 22.83 -11.44 19.37
N GLY A 36 21.75 -11.74 20.10
CA GLY A 36 20.66 -12.62 19.67
C GLY A 36 19.61 -11.97 18.75
N GLY A 37 19.92 -10.84 18.13
CA GLY A 37 19.00 -10.12 17.24
C GLY A 37 17.78 -9.54 17.95
N GLY A 38 17.88 -9.27 19.25
CA GLY A 38 16.76 -8.85 20.09
C GLY A 38 15.83 -9.99 20.53
N LEU A 39 16.04 -11.22 20.05
CA LEU A 39 15.18 -12.38 20.39
C LEU A 39 15.37 -12.83 21.84
N ASP A 40 16.61 -12.82 22.33
CA ASP A 40 16.95 -13.25 23.70
C ASP A 40 16.36 -12.27 24.74
N GLU A 41 16.48 -10.98 24.48
CA GLU A 41 15.88 -9.94 25.30
C GLU A 41 14.35 -9.98 25.22
N PHE A 42 13.80 -10.18 24.02
CA PHE A 42 12.36 -10.36 23.81
C PHE A 42 11.82 -11.52 24.66
N ILE A 43 12.41 -12.72 24.56
CA ILE A 43 11.85 -13.90 25.22
C ILE A 43 11.97 -13.77 26.75
N ALA A 44 13.02 -13.11 27.25
CA ALA A 44 13.16 -12.79 28.66
C ALA A 44 12.06 -11.84 29.16
N LEU A 45 11.70 -10.82 28.38
CA LEU A 45 10.60 -9.89 28.69
C LEU A 45 9.23 -10.57 28.61
N TRP A 46 9.04 -11.45 27.63
CA TRP A 46 7.78 -12.17 27.43
C TRP A 46 7.50 -13.14 28.59
N ILE A 47 8.46 -14.02 28.90
CA ILE A 47 8.33 -15.05 29.93
C ILE A 47 8.35 -14.43 31.33
N GLY A 48 9.37 -13.63 31.64
CA GLY A 48 9.58 -13.07 32.98
C GLY A 48 10.16 -14.07 33.99
N SER A 49 10.88 -13.55 34.99
CA SER A 49 11.71 -14.36 35.92
C SER A 49 10.95 -15.29 36.87
N GLY A 50 9.66 -15.04 37.11
CA GLY A 50 8.83 -15.81 38.05
C GLY A 50 7.85 -16.79 37.40
N GLN A 51 7.97 -17.01 36.09
CA GLN A 51 6.99 -17.78 35.32
C GLN A 51 7.16 -19.29 35.52
N THR A 52 6.04 -19.99 35.69
CA THR A 52 5.99 -21.46 35.62
C THR A 52 5.41 -21.88 34.27
N HIS A 53 6.00 -22.88 33.62
CA HIS A 53 5.52 -23.37 32.33
C HIS A 53 4.04 -23.76 32.42
N GLY A 54 3.23 -23.25 31.50
CA GLY A 54 1.80 -23.57 31.43
C GLY A 54 0.93 -22.92 32.50
N SER A 55 1.46 -21.98 33.27
CA SER A 55 0.74 -21.39 34.40
C SER A 55 0.31 -19.95 34.11
N GLY A 56 -0.95 -19.63 34.41
CA GLY A 56 -1.43 -18.25 34.53
C GLY A 56 -0.87 -17.51 35.76
N GLN A 57 -0.14 -18.20 36.65
CA GLN A 57 0.50 -17.60 37.82
C GLN A 57 1.86 -17.02 37.43
N GLY A 58 1.86 -15.72 37.13
CA GLY A 58 3.05 -14.93 36.79
C GLY A 58 2.70 -13.45 36.64
N PHE A 59 3.69 -12.62 36.34
CA PHE A 59 3.53 -11.16 36.18
C PHE A 59 3.89 -10.66 34.76
N GLY A 60 4.32 -11.57 33.88
CA GLY A 60 4.74 -11.27 32.51
C GLY A 60 3.64 -11.42 31.46
N LEU A 61 4.00 -11.22 30.20
CA LEU A 61 3.08 -11.38 29.07
C LEU A 61 2.71 -12.85 28.83
N TYR A 62 3.62 -13.77 29.15
CA TYR A 62 3.34 -15.20 29.12
C TYR A 62 2.15 -15.59 30.01
N ALA A 63 2.14 -15.16 31.28
CA ALA A 63 1.03 -15.43 32.19
C ALA A 63 -0.28 -14.79 31.71
N LEU A 64 -0.22 -13.58 31.14
CA LEU A 64 -1.37 -12.94 30.51
C LEU A 64 -1.92 -13.80 29.36
N ALA A 65 -1.05 -14.37 28.54
CA ALA A 65 -1.45 -15.24 27.44
C ALA A 65 -2.06 -16.57 27.90
N GLU A 66 -1.55 -17.17 28.98
CA GLU A 66 -2.20 -18.35 29.60
C GLU A 66 -3.59 -17.99 30.15
N ASN A 67 -3.70 -16.88 30.89
CA ASN A 67 -4.98 -16.43 31.43
C ASN A 67 -6.00 -16.10 30.32
N ALA A 68 -5.55 -15.50 29.22
CA ALA A 68 -6.41 -15.23 28.07
C ALA A 68 -6.84 -16.53 27.37
N ASN A 69 -5.92 -17.48 27.21
CA ASN A 69 -6.21 -18.79 26.62
C ASN A 69 -7.30 -19.55 27.41
N ASP A 70 -7.31 -19.49 28.74
CA ASP A 70 -8.32 -20.14 29.57
C ASP A 70 -9.75 -19.57 29.38
N LEU A 71 -9.87 -18.38 28.79
CA LEU A 71 -11.14 -17.70 28.52
C LEU A 71 -11.71 -17.96 27.13
N PHE A 72 -10.94 -18.61 26.24
CA PHE A 72 -11.33 -18.88 24.85
C PHE A 72 -11.14 -20.35 24.51
N SER A 73 -12.12 -20.92 23.81
CA SER A 73 -11.95 -22.19 23.13
C SER A 73 -11.39 -21.96 21.73
N THR A 74 -10.13 -22.32 21.53
CA THR A 74 -9.49 -22.34 20.21
C THR A 74 -9.69 -23.72 19.60
N GLY A 75 -10.33 -23.82 18.44
CA GLY A 75 -10.70 -25.08 17.79
C GLY A 75 -9.50 -25.97 17.46
N SER A 76 -9.13 -26.86 18.38
CA SER A 76 -8.24 -28.01 18.16
C SER A 76 -8.44 -29.01 19.30
N ASN A 77 -9.14 -30.11 19.00
CA ASN A 77 -9.20 -31.38 19.73
C ASN A 77 -8.81 -31.37 21.22
N GLY A 78 -9.81 -31.28 22.10
CA GLY A 78 -10.06 -32.25 23.18
C GLY A 78 -8.92 -32.70 24.12
N GLY A 79 -7.80 -32.00 24.18
CA GLY A 79 -6.73 -32.22 25.13
C GLY A 79 -6.43 -30.89 25.80
N SER A 80 -6.48 -30.85 27.13
CA SER A 80 -5.94 -29.74 27.90
C SER A 80 -4.49 -29.53 27.45
N LEU A 81 -4.26 -28.54 26.59
CA LEU A 81 -2.90 -28.11 26.26
C LEU A 81 -2.30 -27.63 27.58
N THR A 82 -1.10 -28.10 27.89
CA THR A 82 -0.39 -27.67 29.10
C THR A 82 0.08 -26.21 29.01
N GLU A 83 0.05 -25.58 27.83
CA GLU A 83 0.49 -24.20 27.55
C GLU A 83 -0.41 -23.63 26.46
N GLY A 84 -0.82 -22.36 26.56
CA GLY A 84 -1.70 -21.71 25.61
C GLY A 84 -1.12 -21.58 24.19
N ARG A 85 -1.98 -21.53 23.17
CA ARG A 85 -1.57 -21.54 21.75
C ARG A 85 -0.55 -20.46 21.40
N ALA A 86 -0.78 -19.22 21.83
CA ALA A 86 0.12 -18.10 21.56
C ALA A 86 1.53 -18.34 22.13
N ASN A 87 1.64 -18.87 23.35
CA ASN A 87 2.92 -19.18 23.99
C ASN A 87 3.66 -20.32 23.27
N GLN A 88 2.94 -21.36 22.84
CA GLN A 88 3.52 -22.45 22.06
C GLN A 88 4.10 -21.94 20.73
N GLN A 89 3.34 -21.12 20.00
CA GLN A 89 3.77 -20.56 18.72
C GLN A 89 4.96 -19.61 18.90
N LEU A 90 4.94 -18.75 19.91
CA LEU A 90 6.08 -17.88 20.23
C LEU A 90 7.36 -18.65 20.54
N LYS A 91 7.25 -19.78 21.24
CA LYS A 91 8.40 -20.67 21.50
C LYS A 91 8.99 -21.23 20.21
N LEU A 92 8.14 -21.69 19.28
CA LEU A 92 8.58 -22.21 17.97
C LEU A 92 9.25 -21.11 17.14
N LEU A 93 8.65 -19.91 17.10
CA LEU A 93 9.19 -18.76 16.39
C LEU A 93 10.52 -18.27 16.97
N TYR A 94 10.65 -18.26 18.29
CA TYR A 94 11.92 -17.97 18.96
C TYR A 94 13.00 -18.98 18.55
N GLN A 95 12.69 -20.28 18.52
CA GLN A 95 13.63 -21.31 18.09
C GLN A 95 14.04 -21.14 16.62
N GLU A 96 13.07 -20.82 15.75
CA GLU A 96 13.32 -20.51 14.34
C GLU A 96 14.28 -19.32 14.21
N GLY A 97 14.01 -18.22 14.91
CA GLY A 97 14.87 -17.03 14.92
C GLY A 97 16.27 -17.30 15.49
N ALA A 98 16.38 -17.99 16.62
CA ALA A 98 17.65 -18.35 17.24
C ALA A 98 18.50 -19.25 16.33
N SER A 99 17.86 -20.11 15.53
CA SER A 99 18.56 -20.95 14.56
C SER A 99 19.25 -20.12 13.46
N LEU A 100 18.73 -18.94 13.10
CA LEU A 100 19.37 -18.03 12.15
C LEU A 100 20.73 -17.56 12.65
N PHE A 101 20.84 -17.29 13.96
CA PHE A 101 22.08 -16.83 14.60
C PHE A 101 23.09 -17.95 14.87
N SER A 102 22.68 -19.21 14.69
CA SER A 102 23.58 -20.36 14.72
C SER A 102 24.33 -20.55 13.39
N MET A 103 23.95 -19.83 12.34
CA MET A 103 24.60 -19.88 11.02
C MET A 103 25.85 -18.99 10.98
N PRO A 104 26.93 -19.41 10.29
CA PRO A 104 28.08 -18.54 10.06
C PRO A 104 27.67 -17.31 9.24
N ASP A 105 28.37 -16.20 9.46
CA ASP A 105 28.25 -14.97 8.68
C ASP A 105 26.81 -14.39 8.64
N VAL A 106 26.02 -14.60 9.69
CA VAL A 106 24.68 -14.01 9.81
C VAL A 106 24.75 -12.47 9.79
N CYS A 107 23.85 -11.85 9.03
CA CYS A 107 23.78 -10.38 8.89
C CYS A 107 25.08 -9.77 8.35
N THR A 108 25.68 -10.41 7.34
CA THR A 108 26.87 -9.93 6.62
C THR A 108 26.59 -9.82 5.12
N LYS A 109 27.55 -9.27 4.36
CA LYS A 109 27.45 -9.17 2.89
C LYS A 109 27.46 -10.57 2.23
N GLU A 110 28.03 -11.56 2.91
CA GLU A 110 28.08 -12.96 2.50
C GLU A 110 26.72 -13.65 2.68
N ASN A 111 25.90 -13.17 3.63
CA ASN A 111 24.53 -13.65 3.85
C ASN A 111 23.50 -12.49 3.83
N PRO A 112 23.28 -11.85 2.67
CA PRO A 112 22.44 -10.66 2.57
C PRO A 112 20.94 -10.95 2.77
N LYS A 113 20.56 -12.23 2.87
CA LYS A 113 19.17 -12.67 3.12
C LYS A 113 18.84 -12.78 4.61
N SER A 114 19.84 -12.76 5.51
CA SER A 114 19.60 -12.85 6.96
C SER A 114 18.60 -11.81 7.48
N PRO A 115 18.68 -10.51 7.11
CA PRO A 115 17.72 -9.53 7.63
C PRO A 115 16.28 -9.83 7.20
N LYS A 116 16.06 -10.27 5.95
CA LYS A 116 14.72 -10.67 5.46
C LYS A 116 14.16 -11.85 6.25
N LYS A 117 14.98 -12.87 6.54
CA LYS A 117 14.55 -14.03 7.33
C LYS A 117 14.22 -13.64 8.78
N LEU A 118 15.07 -12.84 9.41
CA LEU A 118 14.85 -12.34 10.76
C LEU A 118 13.58 -11.48 10.83
N TRP A 119 13.38 -10.61 9.83
CA TRP A 119 12.19 -9.79 9.66
C TRP A 119 10.89 -10.62 9.59
N SER A 120 10.89 -11.71 8.81
CA SER A 120 9.74 -12.62 8.72
C SER A 120 9.39 -13.25 10.07
N VAL A 121 10.39 -13.77 10.81
CA VAL A 121 10.20 -14.32 12.16
C VAL A 121 9.65 -13.27 13.12
N ILE A 122 10.21 -12.06 13.12
CA ILE A 122 9.78 -10.97 14.01
C ILE A 122 8.33 -10.58 13.78
N ASN A 123 7.90 -10.44 12.52
CA ASN A 123 6.50 -10.10 12.24
C ASN A 123 5.54 -11.18 12.73
N ARG A 124 5.89 -12.45 12.55
CA ARG A 124 5.10 -13.58 13.06
C ARG A 124 5.08 -13.60 14.59
N ILE A 125 6.19 -13.25 15.26
CA ILE A 125 6.23 -13.07 16.72
C ILE A 125 5.24 -11.97 17.14
N ASN A 126 5.33 -10.79 16.52
CA ASN A 126 4.42 -9.68 16.83
C ASN A 126 2.95 -10.04 16.61
N SER A 127 2.63 -10.80 15.57
CA SER A 127 1.27 -11.34 15.35
C SER A 127 0.77 -12.14 16.55
N GLN A 128 1.58 -13.07 17.06
CA GLN A 128 1.21 -13.86 18.24
C GLN A 128 1.07 -13.01 19.51
N MET A 129 1.84 -11.93 19.62
CA MET A 129 1.74 -11.02 20.77
C MET A 129 0.43 -10.21 20.79
N TYR A 130 -0.27 -10.03 19.66
CA TYR A 130 -1.58 -9.36 19.63
C TYR A 130 -2.71 -10.22 20.20
N ILE A 131 -2.64 -11.54 20.01
CA ILE A 131 -3.70 -12.49 20.40
C ILE A 131 -4.20 -12.27 21.83
N PRO A 132 -3.35 -12.31 22.87
CA PRO A 132 -3.84 -12.16 24.24
C PRO A 132 -4.35 -10.74 24.54
N LEU A 133 -3.87 -9.71 23.85
CA LEU A 133 -4.38 -8.34 24.02
C LEU A 133 -5.79 -8.20 23.44
N VAL A 134 -6.01 -8.78 22.26
CA VAL A 134 -7.32 -8.80 21.60
C VAL A 134 -8.32 -9.65 22.40
N GLN A 135 -7.93 -10.85 22.82
CA GLN A 135 -8.76 -11.73 23.66
C GLN A 135 -9.20 -11.02 24.94
N MET A 136 -8.28 -10.36 25.66
CA MET A 136 -8.61 -9.66 26.89
C MET A 136 -9.46 -8.39 26.65
N LEU A 137 -9.29 -7.71 25.53
CA LEU A 137 -10.17 -6.62 25.12
C LEU A 137 -11.60 -7.12 24.88
N ILE A 138 -11.76 -8.21 24.13
CA ILE A 138 -13.06 -8.83 23.84
C ILE A 138 -13.77 -9.19 25.15
N ILE A 139 -13.09 -9.90 26.06
CA ILE A 139 -13.68 -10.28 27.35
C ILE A 139 -14.10 -9.05 28.15
N SER A 140 -13.26 -8.02 28.20
CA SER A 140 -13.60 -6.79 28.92
C SER A 140 -14.84 -6.08 28.35
N ILE A 141 -15.01 -6.11 27.02
CA ILE A 141 -16.20 -5.57 26.34
C ILE A 141 -17.43 -6.41 26.65
N LEU A 142 -17.33 -7.74 26.58
CA LEU A 142 -18.44 -8.66 26.82
C LEU A 142 -18.92 -8.63 28.28
N GLU A 143 -17.98 -8.49 29.23
CA GLU A 143 -18.26 -8.29 30.65
C GLU A 143 -18.76 -6.87 30.98
N GLN A 144 -18.70 -5.95 30.01
CA GLN A 144 -18.99 -4.52 30.20
C GLN A 144 -18.15 -3.91 31.32
N ASN A 145 -16.86 -4.28 31.38
CA ASN A 145 -15.88 -3.83 32.35
C ASN A 145 -15.17 -2.57 31.80
N PRO A 146 -15.50 -1.35 32.28
CA PRO A 146 -14.94 -0.11 31.73
C PRO A 146 -13.42 -0.03 31.91
N GLU A 147 -12.91 -0.36 33.11
CA GLU A 147 -11.49 -0.25 33.42
C GLU A 147 -10.65 -1.25 32.60
N GLY A 148 -11.13 -2.50 32.50
CA GLY A 148 -10.49 -3.53 31.66
C GLY A 148 -10.49 -3.10 30.19
N THR A 149 -11.64 -2.61 29.71
CA THR A 149 -11.79 -2.17 28.32
C THR A 149 -10.82 -1.04 28.00
N GLN A 150 -10.73 -0.01 28.84
CA GLN A 150 -9.79 1.10 28.63
C GLN A 150 -8.33 0.62 28.56
N VAL A 151 -7.91 -0.29 29.44
CA VAL A 151 -6.53 -0.80 29.47
C VAL A 151 -6.18 -1.54 28.18
N TYR A 152 -7.02 -2.48 27.74
CA TYR A 152 -6.74 -3.28 26.55
C TYR A 152 -7.03 -2.53 25.25
N ALA A 153 -8.03 -1.64 25.23
CA ALA A 153 -8.31 -0.75 24.10
C ALA A 153 -7.12 0.18 23.83
N THR A 154 -6.49 0.73 24.87
CA THR A 154 -5.27 1.55 24.74
C THR A 154 -4.11 0.75 24.15
N ALA A 155 -4.08 -0.57 24.34
CA ALA A 155 -3.06 -1.43 23.77
C ALA A 155 -3.33 -1.80 22.30
N VAL A 156 -4.58 -2.12 21.97
CA VAL A 156 -4.97 -2.66 20.66
C VAL A 156 -5.31 -1.56 19.65
N ILE A 157 -6.12 -0.56 20.03
CA ILE A 157 -6.70 0.39 19.08
C ILE A 157 -5.65 1.26 18.38
N PRO A 158 -4.60 1.79 19.03
CA PRO A 158 -3.56 2.51 18.30
C PRO A 158 -2.90 1.70 17.17
N GLN A 159 -2.91 0.36 17.29
CA GLN A 159 -2.40 -0.55 16.28
C GLN A 159 -3.40 -0.74 15.12
N ALA A 160 -4.69 -0.41 15.29
CA ALA A 160 -5.64 -0.41 14.18
C ALA A 160 -5.33 0.67 13.13
N ALA A 161 -4.64 1.76 13.52
CA ALA A 161 -4.30 2.86 12.61
C ALA A 161 -3.38 2.43 11.46
N GLN A 162 -2.52 1.43 11.69
CA GLN A 162 -1.67 0.82 10.65
C GLN A 162 -2.39 -0.22 9.79
N CYS A 163 -3.66 -0.49 10.09
CA CYS A 163 -4.50 -1.43 9.36
C CYS A 163 -5.52 -0.69 8.52
N ARG A 164 -6.43 0.07 9.14
CA ARG A 164 -7.45 0.83 8.42
C ARG A 164 -7.80 2.10 9.20
N PRO A 165 -7.53 3.31 8.66
CA PRO A 165 -7.78 4.57 9.36
C PRO A 165 -9.23 4.72 9.83
N SER A 166 -10.22 4.38 9.02
CA SER A 166 -11.62 4.50 9.40
C SER A 166 -12.03 3.58 10.57
N ILE A 167 -11.45 2.37 10.65
CA ILE A 167 -11.68 1.45 11.76
C ILE A 167 -11.04 1.97 13.04
N PHE A 168 -9.82 2.51 12.93
CA PHE A 168 -9.15 3.17 14.06
C PHE A 168 -10.01 4.30 14.64
N ASP A 169 -10.52 5.18 13.79
CA ASP A 169 -11.34 6.32 14.24
C ASP A 169 -12.62 5.84 14.94
N ARG A 170 -13.33 4.86 14.38
CA ARG A 170 -14.54 4.28 14.99
C ARG A 170 -14.24 3.60 16.33
N LEU A 171 -13.24 2.71 16.37
CA LEU A 171 -12.88 2.01 17.61
C LEU A 171 -12.44 3.00 18.70
N LYS A 172 -11.66 4.02 18.33
CA LYS A 172 -11.21 5.06 19.25
C LYS A 172 -12.39 5.87 19.79
N GLU A 173 -13.31 6.29 18.94
CA GLU A 173 -14.52 7.01 19.35
C GLU A 173 -15.34 6.19 20.35
N GLU A 174 -15.53 4.90 20.06
CA GLU A 174 -16.40 4.02 20.85
C GLU A 174 -15.77 3.55 22.18
N LEU A 175 -14.44 3.47 22.27
CA LEU A 175 -13.75 2.83 23.40
C LEU A 175 -12.78 3.74 24.17
N LEU A 176 -12.32 4.87 23.59
CA LEU A 176 -11.23 5.69 24.16
C LEU A 176 -11.54 7.18 24.32
N ASP A 177 -12.43 7.77 23.50
CA ASP A 177 -12.75 9.20 23.58
C ASP A 177 -13.74 9.56 24.72
N GLY A 178 -14.15 8.57 25.52
CA GLY A 178 -15.00 8.71 26.68
C GLY A 178 -15.17 7.40 27.47
N ASP A 179 -16.32 7.24 28.12
CA ASP A 179 -16.70 5.95 28.71
C ASP A 179 -16.98 4.93 27.58
N PRO A 180 -16.48 3.69 27.66
CA PRO A 180 -16.69 2.68 26.62
C PRO A 180 -18.19 2.44 26.31
N ASN A 181 -18.54 2.47 25.02
CA ASN A 181 -19.93 2.35 24.58
C ASN A 181 -20.38 0.91 24.38
N PHE A 182 -20.70 0.21 25.47
CA PHE A 182 -21.20 -1.18 25.43
C PHE A 182 -22.56 -1.38 24.76
N LYS A 183 -23.23 -0.32 24.27
CA LYS A 183 -24.45 -0.48 23.47
C LYS A 183 -24.14 -0.88 22.03
N ARG A 184 -22.91 -0.64 21.57
CA ARG A 184 -22.44 -0.95 20.21
C ARG A 184 -21.52 -2.18 20.16
N THR A 185 -21.59 -3.05 21.16
CA THR A 185 -20.72 -4.23 21.29
C THR A 185 -20.60 -5.03 20.00
N GLU A 186 -21.69 -5.39 19.33
CA GLU A 186 -21.64 -6.16 18.08
C GLU A 186 -20.87 -5.42 16.97
N THR A 187 -21.08 -4.10 16.82
CA THR A 187 -20.33 -3.30 15.84
C THR A 187 -18.85 -3.20 16.21
N ILE A 188 -18.55 -3.00 17.49
CA ILE A 188 -17.17 -2.91 17.99
C ILE A 188 -16.42 -4.23 17.75
N LEU A 189 -17.07 -5.37 18.01
CA LEU A 189 -16.49 -6.68 17.75
C LEU A 189 -16.29 -6.92 16.25
N GLY A 190 -17.22 -6.47 15.40
CA GLY A 190 -17.04 -6.50 13.93
C GLY A 190 -15.84 -5.66 13.48
N ASP A 191 -15.75 -4.41 13.95
CA ASP A 191 -14.63 -3.51 13.65
C ASP A 191 -13.27 -4.10 14.13
N LEU A 192 -13.26 -4.84 15.25
CA LEU A 192 -12.07 -5.56 15.71
C LEU A 192 -11.70 -6.73 14.78
N GLN A 193 -12.67 -7.49 14.26
CA GLN A 193 -12.38 -8.59 13.33
C GLN A 193 -11.76 -8.10 12.01
N GLU A 194 -12.16 -6.93 11.52
CA GLU A 194 -11.61 -6.36 10.27
C GLU A 194 -10.10 -6.11 10.31
N ILE A 195 -9.50 -5.93 11.49
CA ILE A 195 -8.05 -5.67 11.62
C ILE A 195 -7.21 -6.94 11.84
N TYR A 196 -7.83 -8.11 12.01
CA TYR A 196 -7.12 -9.36 12.31
C TYR A 196 -6.12 -9.75 11.23
N ALA A 197 -6.53 -9.71 9.96
CA ALA A 197 -5.65 -10.04 8.84
C ALA A 197 -4.41 -9.15 8.78
N CYS A 198 -4.54 -7.85 9.05
CA CYS A 198 -3.42 -6.90 9.14
C CYS A 198 -2.52 -7.15 10.38
N PHE A 199 -3.07 -7.67 11.47
CA PHE A 199 -2.28 -8.16 12.60
C PHE A 199 -1.58 -9.48 12.31
N GLY A 200 -1.92 -10.17 11.21
CA GLY A 200 -1.40 -11.49 10.89
C GLY A 200 -1.97 -12.58 11.79
N ILE A 201 -3.19 -12.37 12.29
CA ILE A 201 -3.94 -13.33 13.10
C ILE A 201 -5.27 -13.64 12.41
N SER A 202 -5.80 -14.82 12.69
CA SER A 202 -7.10 -15.27 12.20
C SER A 202 -8.12 -15.31 13.33
N CYS A 203 -9.39 -15.46 12.96
CA CYS A 203 -10.45 -15.82 13.89
C CYS A 203 -10.12 -17.07 14.72
N ASP A 204 -9.53 -18.09 14.10
CA ASP A 204 -9.16 -19.34 14.77
C ASP A 204 -8.04 -19.16 15.80
N ASP A 205 -7.18 -18.16 15.60
CA ASP A 205 -6.14 -17.80 16.57
C ASP A 205 -6.74 -17.12 17.81
N ILE A 206 -7.81 -16.32 17.65
CA ILE A 206 -8.53 -15.70 18.77
C ILE A 206 -9.42 -16.72 19.50
N GLY A 207 -10.14 -17.57 18.75
CA GLY A 207 -11.08 -18.55 19.29
C GLY A 207 -12.42 -17.93 19.71
N THR A 208 -13.29 -18.75 20.32
CA THR A 208 -14.59 -18.32 20.83
C THR A 208 -14.60 -18.25 22.36
N PRO A 209 -15.20 -17.23 22.98
CA PRO A 209 -15.26 -17.16 24.44
C PRO A 209 -15.93 -18.40 25.06
N VAL A 210 -15.40 -18.91 26.18
CA VAL A 210 -15.90 -20.15 26.81
C VAL A 210 -17.20 -19.98 27.60
N ASN A 211 -17.49 -18.76 28.04
CA ASN A 211 -18.69 -18.44 28.80
C ASN A 211 -19.78 -17.88 27.89
N ASP A 212 -21.04 -18.09 28.28
CA ASP A 212 -22.18 -17.43 27.65
C ASP A 212 -22.25 -15.97 28.10
N TYR A 213 -22.16 -15.04 27.14
CA TYR A 213 -22.29 -13.60 27.38
C TYR A 213 -23.62 -13.06 26.85
N LYS A 214 -23.96 -11.83 27.24
CA LYS A 214 -25.20 -11.16 26.78
C LYS A 214 -25.21 -10.89 25.28
N TYR A 215 -24.03 -10.65 24.70
CA TYR A 215 -23.83 -10.37 23.29
C TYR A 215 -23.05 -11.53 22.69
N ASP A 216 -23.50 -12.02 21.54
CA ASP A 216 -22.79 -13.06 20.81
C ASP A 216 -21.57 -12.45 20.10
N MET A 217 -20.49 -13.23 20.01
CA MET A 217 -19.39 -12.89 19.13
C MET A 217 -19.92 -12.95 17.68
N PRO A 218 -19.69 -11.93 16.84
CA PRO A 218 -20.08 -12.02 15.44
C PRO A 218 -19.48 -13.27 14.82
N ASP A 219 -20.28 -13.99 14.02
CA ASP A 219 -19.77 -15.07 13.18
C ASP A 219 -18.55 -14.54 12.44
N CYS A 220 -17.46 -15.30 12.48
CA CYS A 220 -16.26 -14.92 11.75
C CYS A 220 -16.64 -14.67 10.31
N SER A 221 -16.40 -13.44 9.84
CA SER A 221 -16.55 -13.09 8.44
C SER A 221 -15.86 -14.19 7.63
N ALA A 222 -16.59 -14.80 6.69
CA ALA A 222 -16.06 -15.87 5.85
C ALA A 222 -14.64 -15.51 5.40
N ALA A 223 -13.73 -16.50 5.42
CA ALA A 223 -12.31 -16.30 5.20
C ALA A 223 -12.08 -15.18 4.18
N VAL A 224 -11.38 -14.13 4.62
CA VAL A 224 -11.14 -12.88 3.88
C VAL A 224 -10.72 -13.15 2.43
N ASP A 225 -10.17 -14.32 2.18
CA ASP A 225 -9.67 -14.85 0.93
C ASP A 225 -10.75 -15.00 -0.19
N ASP A 226 -12.06 -15.00 0.14
CA ASP A 226 -13.19 -15.02 -0.83
C ASP A 226 -14.02 -13.72 -0.86
N ALA A 227 -13.63 -12.70 -0.07
CA ALA A 227 -14.38 -11.46 0.05
C ALA A 227 -14.37 -10.68 -1.29
N PRO A 228 -15.48 -10.00 -1.65
CA PRO A 228 -15.45 -9.04 -2.74
C PRO A 228 -14.53 -7.86 -2.41
N MET A 229 -13.89 -7.28 -3.42
CA MET A 229 -13.18 -5.99 -3.31
C MET A 229 -13.95 -4.97 -4.13
N ALA A 230 -14.60 -4.01 -3.48
CA ALA A 230 -15.51 -3.06 -4.10
C ALA A 230 -16.52 -3.74 -5.07
N LEU A 231 -17.25 -4.75 -4.57
CA LEU A 231 -18.11 -5.71 -5.30
C LEU A 231 -17.41 -6.70 -6.25
N TYR A 232 -16.17 -6.46 -6.66
CA TYR A 232 -15.47 -7.40 -7.52
C TYR A 232 -15.19 -8.69 -6.76
N LYS A 233 -15.84 -9.79 -7.15
CA LYS A 233 -15.60 -11.11 -6.57
C LYS A 233 -14.51 -11.85 -7.37
N PRO A 234 -13.32 -12.08 -6.82
CA PRO A 234 -12.29 -12.84 -7.52
C PRO A 234 -12.68 -14.33 -7.65
N SER A 235 -12.10 -15.01 -8.64
CA SER A 235 -12.20 -16.46 -8.89
C SER A 235 -11.15 -17.25 -8.10
N THR A 236 -10.05 -16.61 -7.74
CA THR A 236 -8.93 -17.15 -6.96
C THR A 236 -8.58 -16.20 -5.82
N ASP A 237 -7.95 -16.70 -4.76
CA ASP A 237 -7.54 -15.83 -3.67
C ASP A 237 -6.39 -14.88 -4.09
N VAL A 238 -6.74 -13.62 -4.29
CA VAL A 238 -5.82 -12.51 -4.59
C VAL A 238 -5.72 -11.52 -3.44
N HIS A 239 -6.34 -11.80 -2.29
CA HIS A 239 -6.26 -10.93 -1.11
C HIS A 239 -4.84 -10.73 -0.60
N PRO A 240 -3.95 -11.76 -0.60
CA PRO A 240 -2.56 -11.55 -0.28
C PRO A 240 -1.91 -10.49 -1.18
N ILE A 241 -2.23 -10.43 -2.47
CA ILE A 241 -1.70 -9.40 -3.38
C ILE A 241 -2.32 -8.04 -3.05
N ALA A 242 -3.64 -7.97 -2.86
CA ALA A 242 -4.36 -6.74 -2.55
C ALA A 242 -3.84 -6.05 -1.28
N ARG A 243 -3.40 -6.82 -0.27
CA ARG A 243 -2.83 -6.34 1.01
C ARG A 243 -1.52 -5.54 0.88
N ILE A 244 -0.93 -5.43 -0.31
CA ILE A 244 0.23 -4.55 -0.53
C ILE A 244 -0.13 -3.05 -0.32
N ASP A 245 -1.41 -2.67 -0.40
CA ASP A 245 -1.86 -1.33 -0.05
C ASP A 245 -1.66 -1.00 1.45
N ILE A 246 -1.76 -1.99 2.33
CA ILE A 246 -1.46 -1.85 3.76
C ILE A 246 0.03 -1.54 3.96
N ASP A 247 0.93 -2.14 3.17
CA ASP A 247 2.37 -1.80 3.20
C ASP A 247 2.59 -0.33 2.82
N VAL A 248 1.84 0.20 1.84
CA VAL A 248 1.88 1.63 1.45
C VAL A 248 1.37 2.52 2.59
N LEU A 249 0.26 2.15 3.25
CA LEU A 249 -0.27 2.86 4.42
C LEU A 249 0.75 2.89 5.56
N GLN A 250 1.36 1.73 5.87
CA GLN A 250 2.36 1.60 6.95
C GLN A 250 3.62 2.42 6.65
N LEU A 251 4.07 2.45 5.39
CA LEU A 251 5.14 3.36 4.96
C LEU A 251 4.77 4.82 5.18
N ARG A 252 3.53 5.23 4.87
CA ARG A 252 3.07 6.61 5.12
C ARG A 252 3.13 6.95 6.58
N ILE A 253 2.62 6.08 7.45
CA ILE A 253 2.65 6.29 8.90
C ILE A 253 4.09 6.41 9.39
N LEU A 254 4.95 5.42 9.10
CA LEU A 254 6.34 5.41 9.56
C LEU A 254 7.13 6.63 9.07
N THR A 255 7.00 7.00 7.80
CA THR A 255 7.72 8.14 7.23
C THR A 255 7.21 9.48 7.72
N SER A 256 5.90 9.62 7.96
CA SER A 256 5.32 10.84 8.54
C SER A 256 5.82 11.10 9.97
N LEU A 257 6.10 10.03 10.72
CA LEU A 257 6.72 10.07 12.05
C LEU A 257 8.25 10.27 12.00
N GLY A 258 8.86 10.33 10.82
CA GLY A 258 10.31 10.44 10.64
C GLY A 258 11.08 9.14 10.85
N SER A 259 10.40 8.01 11.00
CA SER A 259 10.97 6.67 11.22
C SER A 259 11.45 6.01 9.91
N PHE A 260 12.28 6.72 9.14
CA PHE A 260 12.73 6.27 7.80
C PHE A 260 13.52 4.95 7.81
N HIS A 261 14.25 4.66 8.88
CA HIS A 261 15.03 3.42 8.98
C HIS A 261 14.13 2.19 9.15
N PHE A 262 13.08 2.28 9.97
CA PHE A 262 12.07 1.22 10.03
C PHE A 262 11.27 1.14 8.73
N ALA A 263 10.85 2.28 8.16
CA ALA A 263 10.13 2.29 6.88
C ALA A 263 10.93 1.59 5.76
N LYS A 264 12.26 1.65 5.80
CA LYS A 264 13.12 0.91 4.87
C LYS A 264 12.91 -0.61 4.96
N LEU A 265 12.72 -1.18 6.14
CA LEU A 265 12.47 -2.62 6.28
C LEU A 265 11.12 -3.02 5.66
N TRP A 266 10.07 -2.21 5.88
CA TRP A 266 8.77 -2.41 5.21
C TRP A 266 8.88 -2.35 3.70
N TYR A 267 9.60 -1.35 3.17
CA TYR A 267 9.81 -1.22 1.73
C TYR A 267 10.56 -2.42 1.13
N LEU A 268 11.63 -2.87 1.80
CA LEU A 268 12.51 -3.94 1.32
C LEU A 268 11.91 -5.33 1.44
N TYR A 269 11.14 -5.60 2.50
CA TYR A 269 10.77 -6.96 2.88
C TYR A 269 9.27 -7.20 2.92
N GLY A 270 8.45 -6.15 2.88
CA GLY A 270 7.00 -6.26 2.95
C GLY A 270 6.53 -6.78 4.31
N ARG A 271 5.22 -6.73 4.56
CA ARG A 271 4.64 -7.30 5.80
C ARG A 271 3.27 -7.92 5.58
N ASN A 272 2.44 -7.34 4.73
CA ASN A 272 1.03 -7.73 4.66
C ASN A 272 0.70 -8.61 3.44
N SER A 273 1.56 -8.60 2.40
CA SER A 273 1.34 -9.37 1.17
C SER A 273 2.06 -10.73 1.21
N LEU A 274 1.46 -11.71 1.88
CA LEU A 274 2.06 -13.04 2.07
C LEU A 274 2.18 -13.77 0.72
N ARG A 275 3.36 -14.35 0.44
CA ARG A 275 3.55 -15.22 -0.71
C ARG A 275 2.91 -16.57 -0.42
N GLN A 276 2.23 -17.13 -1.41
CA GLN A 276 1.68 -18.47 -1.33
C GLN A 276 2.78 -19.49 -1.02
N ARG A 277 2.44 -20.49 -0.20
CA ARG A 277 3.31 -21.58 0.20
C ARG A 277 2.68 -22.88 -0.28
N ASP A 278 3.45 -23.67 -1.01
CA ASP A 278 3.05 -24.98 -1.50
C ASP A 278 3.30 -26.07 -0.46
N SER A 279 4.19 -25.80 0.50
CA SER A 279 4.53 -26.72 1.60
C SER A 279 4.81 -26.01 2.92
N GLU A 280 4.67 -26.76 4.03
CA GLU A 280 5.09 -26.29 5.36
C GLU A 280 6.60 -26.02 5.46
N SER A 281 7.41 -26.49 4.52
CA SER A 281 8.84 -26.23 4.46
C SER A 281 9.21 -24.96 3.70
N ASP A 282 8.27 -24.39 2.96
CA ASP A 282 8.52 -23.17 2.20
C ASP A 282 8.72 -22.00 3.15
N PRO A 283 9.67 -21.10 2.86
CA PRO A 283 9.91 -19.97 3.74
C PRO A 283 8.66 -19.08 3.81
N PHE A 284 8.35 -18.60 5.02
CA PHE A 284 7.41 -17.50 5.17
C PHE A 284 8.03 -16.24 4.57
N ASP A 285 7.50 -15.82 3.43
CA ASP A 285 7.99 -14.66 2.70
C ASP A 285 6.83 -13.78 2.23
N PHE A 286 7.12 -12.50 2.02
CA PHE A 286 6.15 -11.51 1.59
C PHE A 286 6.58 -10.93 0.23
N TYR A 287 5.60 -10.54 -0.58
CA TYR A 287 5.86 -9.58 -1.63
C TYR A 287 6.18 -8.23 -0.98
N SER A 288 7.13 -7.52 -1.55
CA SER A 288 7.53 -6.20 -1.10
C SER A 288 7.47 -5.20 -2.24
N LEU A 289 7.38 -3.92 -1.89
CA LEU A 289 7.45 -2.83 -2.87
C LEU A 289 8.81 -2.81 -3.59
N SER A 290 9.91 -3.18 -2.92
CA SER A 290 11.21 -3.31 -3.58
C SER A 290 11.25 -4.48 -4.57
N ASP A 291 10.57 -5.60 -4.28
CA ASP A 291 10.44 -6.72 -5.23
C ASP A 291 9.70 -6.25 -6.49
N PHE A 292 8.54 -5.59 -6.34
CA PHE A 292 7.79 -5.07 -7.50
C PHE A 292 8.57 -4.00 -8.28
N ALA A 293 9.35 -3.16 -7.59
CA ALA A 293 10.15 -2.10 -8.20
C ALA A 293 11.37 -2.60 -8.98
N THR A 294 11.79 -3.86 -8.77
CA THR A 294 12.99 -4.44 -9.38
C THR A 294 12.71 -5.68 -10.24
N SER A 295 11.51 -6.26 -10.13
CA SER A 295 11.09 -7.45 -10.87
C SER A 295 11.27 -7.29 -12.39
N THR A 296 11.66 -8.38 -13.04
CA THR A 296 11.71 -8.49 -14.51
C THR A 296 10.33 -8.47 -15.14
N SER A 297 9.28 -8.88 -14.41
CA SER A 297 7.89 -8.87 -14.91
C SER A 297 7.40 -7.46 -15.28
N ARG A 298 8.04 -6.40 -14.79
CA ARG A 298 7.77 -5.02 -15.22
C ARG A 298 7.95 -4.81 -16.74
N GLN A 299 8.77 -5.63 -17.40
CA GLN A 299 8.91 -5.60 -18.86
C GLN A 299 7.62 -5.93 -19.60
N ASN A 300 6.65 -6.58 -18.96
CA ASN A 300 5.34 -6.82 -19.57
C ASN A 300 4.57 -5.51 -19.80
N ALA A 301 4.96 -4.39 -19.17
CA ALA A 301 4.34 -3.08 -19.35
C ALA A 301 4.80 -2.31 -20.61
N GLU A 302 5.46 -2.95 -21.59
CA GLU A 302 5.83 -2.26 -22.84
C GLU A 302 4.60 -1.69 -23.60
N PRO A 303 4.73 -0.54 -24.29
CA PRO A 303 5.95 0.28 -24.48
C PRO A 303 6.28 1.21 -23.29
N TYR A 304 5.47 1.21 -22.21
CA TYR A 304 5.63 2.16 -21.11
C TYR A 304 6.88 1.85 -20.28
N TYR A 305 7.20 0.58 -20.05
CA TYR A 305 8.43 0.19 -19.37
C TYR A 305 9.67 0.86 -19.97
N SER A 306 9.88 0.75 -21.29
CA SER A 306 10.99 1.40 -21.98
C SER A 306 10.94 2.93 -21.87
N ALA A 307 9.75 3.53 -21.93
CA ALA A 307 9.60 4.98 -21.77
C ALA A 307 10.03 5.47 -20.38
N PHE A 308 9.65 4.76 -19.31
CA PHE A 308 10.08 5.06 -17.93
C PHE A 308 11.59 4.97 -17.77
N ILE A 309 12.21 3.90 -18.26
CA ILE A 309 13.67 3.73 -18.20
C ILE A 309 14.37 4.85 -18.95
N SER A 310 13.90 5.18 -20.17
CA SER A 310 14.51 6.25 -20.96
C SER A 310 14.38 7.61 -20.30
N TYR A 311 13.27 7.89 -19.63
CA TYR A 311 13.03 9.17 -18.97
C TYR A 311 13.87 9.33 -17.69
N HIS A 312 13.94 8.28 -16.86
CA HIS A 312 14.70 8.32 -15.60
C HIS A 312 16.18 7.98 -15.74
N ASN A 313 16.57 7.39 -16.88
CA ASN A 313 17.92 6.85 -17.13
C ASN A 313 18.36 5.84 -16.05
N ASP A 314 17.43 4.99 -15.60
CA ASP A 314 17.65 3.97 -14.59
C ASP A 314 16.63 2.83 -14.75
N PRO A 315 17.04 1.55 -14.97
CA PRO A 315 16.11 0.42 -15.04
C PRO A 315 15.33 0.18 -13.74
N ASN A 316 15.87 0.62 -12.60
CA ASN A 316 15.26 0.49 -11.27
C ASN A 316 14.90 1.87 -10.69
N TYR A 317 14.54 2.83 -11.57
CA TYR A 317 14.28 4.24 -11.22
C TYR A 317 13.48 4.45 -9.93
N ALA A 318 12.38 3.72 -9.76
CA ALA A 318 11.50 3.86 -8.60
C ALA A 318 12.17 3.33 -7.32
N ASP A 319 12.85 2.18 -7.40
CA ASP A 319 13.60 1.59 -6.29
C ASP A 319 14.76 2.49 -5.85
N SER A 320 15.54 3.00 -6.82
CA SER A 320 16.61 3.97 -6.57
C SER A 320 16.08 5.23 -5.92
N LEU A 321 14.99 5.82 -6.43
CA LEU A 321 14.36 7.02 -5.87
C LEU A 321 13.93 6.80 -4.42
N ILE A 322 13.21 5.71 -4.14
CA ILE A 322 12.64 5.43 -2.82
C ILE A 322 13.76 5.09 -1.82
N LYS A 323 14.70 4.20 -2.18
CA LYS A 323 15.86 3.87 -1.32
C LYS A 323 16.73 5.08 -1.02
N ASN A 324 17.01 5.91 -2.01
CA ASN A 324 17.77 7.15 -1.80
C ASN A 324 17.04 8.08 -0.83
N THR A 325 15.74 8.27 -1.03
CA THR A 325 14.91 9.10 -0.14
C THR A 325 14.85 8.57 1.28
N LEU A 326 14.70 7.24 1.47
CA LEU A 326 14.74 6.57 2.78
C LEU A 326 16.09 6.76 3.48
N ASN A 327 17.19 6.55 2.75
CA ASN A 327 18.55 6.75 3.25
C ASN A 327 18.89 8.25 3.48
N GLY A 328 18.06 9.15 2.95
CA GLY A 328 18.24 10.59 3.06
C GLY A 328 19.40 11.10 2.20
N VAL A 329 19.49 10.59 0.97
CA VAL A 329 20.44 11.00 -0.08
C VAL A 329 19.69 11.30 -1.38
N GLY A 330 20.39 11.83 -2.39
CA GLY A 330 19.79 12.19 -3.69
C GLY A 330 18.99 13.49 -3.64
N LYS A 331 18.01 13.65 -4.54
CA LYS A 331 17.18 14.87 -4.63
C LYS A 331 16.38 15.15 -3.35
N TRP A 332 15.90 14.09 -2.72
CA TRP A 332 15.04 14.11 -1.53
C TRP A 332 15.81 13.70 -0.28
N ASP A 333 17.00 14.28 -0.11
CA ASP A 333 17.91 14.00 1.00
C ASP A 333 17.43 14.56 2.36
N LYS A 334 18.28 14.44 3.39
CA LYS A 334 18.00 14.93 4.75
C LYS A 334 17.76 16.44 4.86
N SER A 335 18.08 17.24 3.84
CA SER A 335 17.79 18.68 3.82
C SER A 335 16.32 18.98 3.53
N LYS A 336 15.56 18.01 3.00
CA LYS A 336 14.13 18.14 2.73
C LYS A 336 13.28 17.86 3.96
N SER A 337 12.07 18.40 3.97
CA SER A 337 11.15 18.20 5.09
C SER A 337 10.72 16.74 5.20
N VAL A 338 10.36 16.31 6.41
CA VAL A 338 9.81 14.96 6.66
C VAL A 338 8.59 14.72 5.77
N ALA A 339 7.71 15.72 5.63
CA ALA A 339 6.51 15.63 4.80
C ALA A 339 6.83 15.45 3.31
N GLN A 340 7.84 16.16 2.78
CA GLN A 340 8.29 15.98 1.39
C GLN A 340 8.84 14.58 1.15
N ARG A 341 9.71 14.11 2.03
CA ARG A 341 10.32 12.77 1.91
C ARG A 341 9.26 11.67 2.04
N SER A 342 8.33 11.82 2.98
CA SER A 342 7.19 10.91 3.15
C SER A 342 6.37 10.83 1.86
N ALA A 343 5.98 11.97 1.28
CA ALA A 343 5.22 12.02 0.03
C ALA A 343 5.92 11.27 -1.13
N ILE A 344 7.22 11.47 -1.32
CA ILE A 344 7.97 10.78 -2.39
C ILE A 344 8.02 9.26 -2.15
N ILE A 345 8.21 8.83 -0.92
CA ILE A 345 8.28 7.40 -0.58
C ILE A 345 6.90 6.75 -0.79
N THR A 346 5.83 7.37 -0.31
CA THR A 346 4.49 6.77 -0.32
C THR A 346 3.89 6.76 -1.72
N GLU A 347 3.85 7.92 -2.37
CA GLU A 347 3.23 8.04 -3.69
C GLU A 347 4.14 7.45 -4.78
N GLY A 348 5.47 7.45 -4.57
CA GLY A 348 6.38 6.69 -5.43
C GLY A 348 6.12 5.18 -5.34
N SER A 349 5.85 4.67 -4.14
CA SER A 349 5.48 3.26 -3.96
C SER A 349 4.14 2.93 -4.63
N ALA A 350 3.10 3.75 -4.45
CA ALA A 350 1.80 3.51 -5.07
C ALA A 350 1.78 3.73 -6.59
N PHE A 351 2.39 4.81 -7.08
CA PHE A 351 2.14 5.31 -8.43
C PHE A 351 3.34 5.29 -9.38
N LEU A 352 4.56 5.04 -8.89
CA LEU A 352 5.68 4.65 -9.77
C LEU A 352 5.92 3.14 -9.78
N VAL A 353 5.84 2.49 -8.62
CA VAL A 353 6.08 1.04 -8.50
C VAL A 353 4.82 0.27 -8.88
N LEU A 354 3.75 0.38 -8.08
CA LEU A 354 2.58 -0.47 -8.25
C LEU A 354 1.79 -0.13 -9.51
N TYR A 355 1.74 1.13 -9.94
CA TYR A 355 1.05 1.48 -11.19
C TYR A 355 1.71 0.86 -12.44
N LEU A 356 3.05 0.89 -12.55
CA LEU A 356 3.73 0.20 -13.66
C LEU A 356 3.54 -1.31 -13.55
N HIS A 357 3.54 -1.86 -12.34
CA HIS A 357 3.27 -3.27 -12.11
C HIS A 357 1.82 -3.66 -12.51
N LEU A 358 0.82 -2.82 -12.21
CA LEU A 358 -0.56 -3.00 -12.66
C LEU A 358 -0.64 -3.08 -14.19
N ILE A 359 0.04 -2.17 -14.91
CA ILE A 359 0.07 -2.22 -16.38
C ILE A 359 0.74 -3.50 -16.88
N ALA A 360 1.82 -3.94 -16.22
CA ALA A 360 2.46 -5.20 -16.53
C ALA A 360 1.50 -6.39 -16.37
N GLN A 361 0.72 -6.42 -15.28
CA GLN A 361 -0.26 -7.49 -15.03
C GLN A 361 -1.45 -7.45 -16.01
N ILE A 362 -1.92 -6.26 -16.40
CA ILE A 362 -2.95 -6.12 -17.44
C ILE A 362 -2.48 -6.78 -18.75
N ASN A 363 -1.25 -6.47 -19.17
CA ASN A 363 -0.70 -7.05 -20.39
C ASN A 363 -0.38 -8.55 -20.24
N ASP A 364 0.06 -8.98 -19.06
CA ASP A 364 0.31 -10.38 -18.77
C ASP A 364 -0.96 -11.23 -18.85
N ALA A 365 -2.08 -10.74 -18.30
CA ALA A 365 -3.38 -11.40 -18.40
C ALA A 365 -3.83 -11.58 -19.87
N VAL A 366 -3.59 -10.59 -20.74
CA VAL A 366 -3.85 -10.71 -22.18
C VAL A 366 -2.95 -11.77 -22.83
N ASN A 367 -1.66 -11.82 -22.45
CA ASN A 367 -0.73 -12.81 -22.97
C ASN A 367 -1.10 -14.23 -22.52
N ASN A 368 -1.49 -14.41 -21.25
CA ASN A 368 -1.94 -15.69 -20.70
C ASN A 368 -3.23 -16.15 -21.38
N CYS A 369 -4.15 -15.24 -21.71
CA CYS A 369 -5.33 -15.59 -22.52
C CYS A 369 -4.94 -16.16 -23.89
N ARG A 370 -3.91 -15.61 -24.54
CA ARG A 370 -3.47 -16.04 -25.89
C ARG A 370 -2.64 -17.33 -25.88
N ASN A 371 -1.97 -17.62 -24.77
CA ASN A 371 -1.02 -18.72 -24.62
C ASN A 371 -1.49 -19.71 -23.54
N VAL A 372 -2.73 -20.17 -23.63
CA VAL A 372 -3.24 -21.17 -22.71
C VAL A 372 -2.52 -22.50 -22.95
N ASP A 373 -1.85 -23.06 -21.94
CA ASP A 373 -1.31 -24.41 -22.01
C ASP A 373 -2.43 -25.44 -22.25
N GLU A 374 -2.10 -26.61 -22.82
CA GLU A 374 -3.06 -27.64 -23.29
C GLU A 374 -4.09 -28.10 -22.24
N ASP A 375 -3.86 -27.83 -20.95
CA ASP A 375 -4.74 -28.21 -19.84
C ASP A 375 -5.70 -27.09 -19.36
N GLY A 376 -5.57 -25.84 -19.84
CA GLY A 376 -6.49 -24.76 -19.46
C GLY A 376 -6.42 -24.34 -17.98
N ILE A 377 -5.37 -24.73 -17.26
CA ILE A 377 -5.16 -24.44 -15.85
C ILE A 377 -4.19 -23.27 -15.73
N TYR A 378 -4.65 -22.14 -15.18
CA TYR A 378 -3.75 -21.08 -14.73
C TYR A 378 -2.94 -21.59 -13.54
N GLU A 379 -1.61 -21.42 -13.56
CA GLU A 379 -0.72 -22.13 -12.63
C GLU A 379 -1.04 -21.88 -11.14
N LEU A 380 -1.57 -20.71 -10.75
CA LEU A 380 -1.86 -20.39 -9.34
C LEU A 380 -3.04 -19.42 -9.12
N THR A 381 -3.02 -18.24 -9.76
CA THR A 381 -4.07 -17.21 -9.68
C THR A 381 -4.72 -16.99 -11.03
N HIS A 382 -5.99 -16.58 -11.03
CA HIS A 382 -6.66 -16.12 -12.23
C HIS A 382 -6.04 -14.76 -12.62
N PRO A 383 -5.35 -14.63 -13.78
CA PRO A 383 -4.49 -13.47 -14.06
C PRO A 383 -5.22 -12.13 -14.01
N TRP A 384 -6.51 -12.11 -14.32
CA TRP A 384 -7.32 -10.89 -14.28
C TRP A 384 -7.77 -10.51 -12.87
N ASP A 385 -7.83 -11.45 -11.93
CA ASP A 385 -8.16 -11.12 -10.54
C ASP A 385 -7.03 -10.29 -9.89
N GLU A 386 -5.76 -10.53 -10.26
CA GLU A 386 -4.64 -9.73 -9.79
C GLU A 386 -4.73 -8.26 -10.27
N VAL A 387 -5.23 -8.05 -11.49
CA VAL A 387 -5.50 -6.70 -12.02
C VAL A 387 -6.52 -5.97 -11.14
N ALA A 388 -7.58 -6.66 -10.72
CA ALA A 388 -8.57 -6.10 -9.80
C ALA A 388 -7.95 -5.81 -8.42
N ALA A 389 -7.20 -6.75 -7.86
CA ALA A 389 -6.53 -6.59 -6.57
C ALA A 389 -5.59 -5.37 -6.53
N LEU A 390 -4.77 -5.18 -7.57
CA LEU A 390 -3.83 -4.04 -7.69
C LEU A 390 -4.52 -2.71 -8.02
N THR A 391 -5.69 -2.74 -8.66
CA THR A 391 -6.46 -1.53 -8.97
C THR A 391 -7.21 -1.03 -7.73
N ILE A 392 -7.85 -1.94 -7.00
CA ILE A 392 -8.78 -1.66 -5.90
C ILE A 392 -8.02 -1.54 -4.57
N GLY A 393 -7.22 -2.56 -4.21
CA GLY A 393 -6.61 -2.69 -2.88
C GLY A 393 -7.61 -3.21 -1.84
N CYS A 394 -7.11 -3.88 -0.81
CA CYS A 394 -7.98 -4.48 0.22
C CYS A 394 -8.64 -3.42 1.14
N LEU A 395 -8.06 -2.23 1.28
CA LEU A 395 -8.56 -1.17 2.17
C LEU A 395 -9.84 -0.50 1.67
N GLU A 396 -10.23 -0.76 0.43
CA GLU A 396 -11.55 -0.35 -0.09
C GLU A 396 -12.68 -1.17 0.53
N GLY A 397 -12.41 -2.38 1.04
CA GLY A 397 -13.43 -3.28 1.55
C GLY A 397 -14.38 -3.80 0.47
N GLU A 398 -15.53 -4.32 0.89
CA GLU A 398 -16.41 -5.12 0.02
C GLU A 398 -17.51 -4.32 -0.69
N ASP A 399 -17.87 -3.15 -0.14
CA ASP A 399 -19.04 -2.37 -0.53
C ASP A 399 -18.94 -1.77 -1.93
N GLU A 400 -20.09 -1.50 -2.54
CA GLU A 400 -20.18 -0.78 -3.82
C GLU A 400 -19.46 0.57 -3.77
N GLY A 401 -18.52 0.78 -4.68
CA GLY A 401 -17.70 1.99 -4.73
C GLY A 401 -16.49 1.99 -3.79
N GLY A 402 -16.30 0.93 -3.00
CA GLY A 402 -15.22 0.80 -2.03
C GLY A 402 -15.49 1.56 -0.74
N SER A 403 -14.44 2.02 -0.07
CA SER A 403 -14.56 2.62 1.25
C SER A 403 -15.27 3.97 1.14
N SER A 404 -16.23 4.20 2.03
CA SER A 404 -16.87 5.52 2.17
C SER A 404 -15.94 6.58 2.78
N TYR A 405 -14.76 6.16 3.27
CA TYR A 405 -13.74 7.02 3.87
C TYR A 405 -12.58 7.23 2.90
N ALA A 406 -12.37 8.50 2.52
CA ALA A 406 -11.39 8.92 1.53
C ALA A 406 -9.92 8.53 1.85
N ASP A 407 -9.61 8.30 3.13
CA ASP A 407 -8.25 8.05 3.62
C ASP A 407 -7.88 6.55 3.66
N ASP A 408 -8.85 5.64 3.48
CA ASP A 408 -8.60 4.20 3.57
C ASP A 408 -7.82 3.68 2.34
N GLY A 409 -8.35 3.85 1.13
CA GLY A 409 -7.77 3.26 -0.08
C GLY A 409 -6.44 3.90 -0.50
N GLN A 410 -5.41 3.08 -0.74
CA GLN A 410 -4.08 3.58 -1.15
C GLN A 410 -3.79 3.45 -2.64
N MET A 411 -4.58 2.65 -3.37
CA MET A 411 -4.39 2.37 -4.80
C MET A 411 -5.14 3.36 -5.70
N ILE A 412 -5.17 3.06 -7.01
CA ILE A 412 -5.83 3.87 -8.04
C ILE A 412 -7.32 4.08 -7.72
N TRP A 413 -8.02 3.08 -7.19
CA TRP A 413 -9.43 3.20 -6.82
C TRP A 413 -9.64 4.28 -5.74
N GLY A 414 -8.92 4.20 -4.63
CA GLY A 414 -8.98 5.20 -3.56
C GLY A 414 -8.54 6.58 -4.02
N LEU A 415 -7.53 6.65 -4.90
CA LEU A 415 -7.14 7.90 -5.53
C LEU A 415 -8.29 8.48 -6.38
N GLY A 416 -8.97 7.65 -7.17
CA GLY A 416 -10.12 8.02 -7.97
C GLY A 416 -11.26 8.59 -7.12
N ASN A 417 -11.61 7.93 -6.01
CA ASN A 417 -12.62 8.42 -5.07
C ASN A 417 -12.23 9.77 -4.46
N ARG A 418 -10.98 9.96 -4.03
CA ARG A 418 -10.48 11.23 -3.50
C ARG A 418 -10.54 12.37 -4.52
N ARG A 419 -10.13 12.10 -5.77
CA ARG A 419 -10.05 13.12 -6.81
C ARG A 419 -11.40 13.44 -7.43
N ALA A 420 -12.30 12.46 -7.52
CA ALA A 420 -13.61 12.69 -8.11
C ALA A 420 -14.43 13.77 -7.39
N TYR A 421 -14.32 13.84 -6.06
CA TYR A 421 -14.91 14.92 -5.27
C TYR A 421 -14.34 16.30 -5.62
N GLN A 422 -13.04 16.39 -5.94
CA GLN A 422 -12.34 17.65 -6.20
C GLN A 422 -12.56 18.20 -7.61
N PHE A 423 -12.89 17.34 -8.57
CA PHE A 423 -13.00 17.69 -10.00
C PHE A 423 -14.42 17.54 -10.56
N ASP A 424 -15.43 17.41 -9.69
CA ASP A 424 -16.84 17.19 -10.05
C ASP A 424 -17.07 15.99 -10.99
N THR A 425 -16.33 14.90 -10.77
CA THR A 425 -16.45 13.64 -11.55
C THR A 425 -17.07 12.50 -10.74
N MET A 426 -17.90 12.85 -9.75
CA MET A 426 -18.66 11.91 -8.92
C MET A 426 -19.89 11.36 -9.64
N ARG A 427 -20.22 10.10 -9.37
CA ARG A 427 -21.48 9.49 -9.84
C ARG A 427 -22.64 9.99 -8.98
N ARG A 428 -23.44 10.91 -9.54
CA ARG A 428 -24.53 11.64 -8.85
C ARG A 428 -25.45 10.80 -7.93
N ARG A 429 -25.70 9.52 -8.26
CA ARG A 429 -26.56 8.63 -7.46
C ARG A 429 -25.81 7.71 -6.49
N LYS A 430 -24.59 7.30 -6.85
CA LYS A 430 -23.86 6.25 -6.13
C LYS A 430 -22.78 6.78 -5.17
N LYS A 431 -22.47 8.09 -5.22
CA LYS A 431 -21.51 8.76 -4.32
C LYS A 431 -20.06 8.23 -4.33
N TYR A 432 -19.65 7.55 -5.41
CA TYR A 432 -18.25 7.23 -5.70
C TYR A 432 -17.85 7.71 -7.11
N ALA A 433 -16.57 7.62 -7.47
CA ALA A 433 -16.03 8.18 -8.70
C ALA A 433 -16.64 7.58 -9.98
N ASN A 434 -16.91 8.40 -11.00
CA ASN A 434 -17.35 7.91 -12.31
C ASN A 434 -16.32 6.95 -12.92
N VAL A 435 -15.03 7.25 -12.79
CA VAL A 435 -13.94 6.40 -13.30
C VAL A 435 -13.91 5.03 -12.61
N ASN A 436 -14.17 4.96 -11.30
CA ASN A 436 -14.23 3.69 -10.58
C ASN A 436 -15.44 2.86 -11.00
N SER A 437 -16.56 3.52 -11.31
CA SER A 437 -17.71 2.83 -11.88
C SER A 437 -17.42 2.26 -13.27
N ASP A 438 -16.68 2.99 -14.12
CA ASP A 438 -16.29 2.47 -15.42
C ASP A 438 -15.30 1.30 -15.25
N LEU A 439 -14.37 1.41 -14.29
CA LEU A 439 -13.44 0.34 -13.95
C LEU A 439 -14.16 -0.90 -13.42
N GLU A 440 -15.19 -0.76 -12.59
CA GLU A 440 -16.05 -1.85 -12.12
C GLU A 440 -16.59 -2.66 -13.31
N ASP A 441 -17.27 -1.99 -14.26
CA ASP A 441 -17.84 -2.60 -15.46
C ASP A 441 -16.74 -3.29 -16.31
N LEU A 442 -15.58 -2.63 -16.48
CA LEU A 442 -14.45 -3.16 -17.25
C LEU A 442 -13.79 -4.37 -16.58
N LEU A 443 -13.67 -4.39 -15.24
CA LEU A 443 -13.10 -5.50 -14.50
C LEU A 443 -13.99 -6.74 -14.61
N PHE A 444 -15.32 -6.58 -14.51
CA PHE A 444 -16.26 -7.67 -14.75
C PHE A 444 -16.25 -8.16 -16.20
N ALA A 445 -16.19 -7.23 -17.17
CA ALA A 445 -16.08 -7.58 -18.58
C ALA A 445 -14.80 -8.38 -18.86
N GLY A 446 -13.65 -7.89 -18.42
CA GLY A 446 -12.38 -8.57 -18.65
C GLY A 446 -12.31 -9.95 -18.01
N LYS A 447 -12.92 -10.13 -16.82
CA LYS A 447 -13.07 -11.44 -16.19
C LYS A 447 -13.86 -12.41 -17.07
N GLY A 448 -15.03 -11.99 -17.56
CA GLY A 448 -15.83 -12.82 -18.46
C GLY A 448 -15.14 -13.11 -19.79
N GLU A 449 -14.35 -12.16 -20.30
CA GLU A 449 -13.60 -12.31 -21.56
C GLU A 449 -12.44 -13.29 -21.44
N ILE A 450 -11.67 -13.26 -20.34
CA ILE A 450 -10.60 -14.24 -20.11
C ILE A 450 -11.17 -15.64 -19.83
N ASP A 451 -12.27 -15.75 -19.08
CA ASP A 451 -12.97 -17.03 -18.85
C ASP A 451 -13.50 -17.63 -20.18
N ALA A 452 -13.92 -16.77 -21.11
CA ALA A 452 -14.39 -17.15 -22.43
C ALA A 452 -13.29 -17.28 -23.49
N LEU A 453 -12.00 -17.15 -23.11
CA LEU A 453 -10.85 -17.11 -24.02
C LEU A 453 -11.01 -16.12 -25.19
N SER A 454 -11.74 -15.03 -24.95
CA SER A 454 -12.04 -13.98 -25.92
C SER A 454 -10.95 -12.91 -25.92
N CYS A 455 -9.71 -13.31 -26.22
CA CYS A 455 -8.52 -12.49 -25.98
C CYS A 455 -8.46 -11.19 -26.79
N ASP A 456 -9.09 -11.14 -27.97
CA ASP A 456 -9.21 -9.89 -28.75
C ASP A 456 -10.14 -8.87 -28.10
N MET A 457 -11.14 -9.34 -27.35
CA MET A 457 -12.00 -8.46 -26.55
C MET A 457 -11.29 -8.05 -25.27
N LEU A 458 -10.62 -9.00 -24.60
CA LEU A 458 -9.79 -8.72 -23.43
C LEU A 458 -8.72 -7.66 -23.70
N ASP A 459 -8.09 -7.68 -24.87
CA ASP A 459 -7.08 -6.67 -25.27
C ASP A 459 -7.70 -5.25 -25.37
N LYS A 460 -8.93 -5.14 -25.88
CA LYS A 460 -9.67 -3.86 -25.94
C LYS A 460 -10.11 -3.39 -24.55
N THR A 461 -10.59 -4.31 -23.72
CA THR A 461 -10.94 -4.04 -22.32
C THR A 461 -9.70 -3.60 -21.55
N SER A 462 -8.58 -4.26 -21.75
CA SER A 462 -7.27 -3.92 -21.17
C SER A 462 -6.80 -2.51 -21.56
N ALA A 463 -6.95 -2.13 -22.84
CA ALA A 463 -6.69 -0.76 -23.29
C ALA A 463 -7.60 0.26 -22.58
N SER A 464 -8.87 -0.07 -22.38
CA SER A 464 -9.84 0.78 -21.69
C SER A 464 -9.53 0.91 -20.19
N VAL A 465 -9.14 -0.18 -19.51
CA VAL A 465 -8.70 -0.16 -18.11
C VAL A 465 -7.47 0.73 -17.95
N LYS A 466 -6.46 0.59 -18.82
CA LYS A 466 -5.27 1.47 -18.82
C LYS A 466 -5.64 2.95 -19.01
N ALA A 467 -6.59 3.24 -19.90
CA ALA A 467 -7.08 4.60 -20.12
C ALA A 467 -7.85 5.17 -18.92
N LYS A 468 -8.60 4.35 -18.18
CA LYS A 468 -9.34 4.80 -16.99
C LYS A 468 -8.43 4.98 -15.78
N THR A 469 -7.47 4.09 -15.57
CA THR A 469 -6.57 4.14 -14.41
C THR A 469 -5.63 5.35 -14.40
N ILE A 470 -5.34 5.99 -15.55
CA ILE A 470 -4.49 7.20 -15.58
C ILE A 470 -5.25 8.48 -15.18
N ILE A 471 -6.58 8.49 -15.25
CA ILE A 471 -7.40 9.70 -14.98
C ILE A 471 -7.16 10.24 -13.55
N PRO A 472 -7.18 9.42 -12.47
CA PRO A 472 -6.87 9.90 -11.12
C PRO A 472 -5.46 10.47 -10.97
N LEU A 473 -4.49 10.00 -11.77
CA LEU A 473 -3.12 10.54 -11.78
C LEU A 473 -3.11 11.94 -12.42
N PHE A 474 -3.80 12.13 -13.55
CA PHE A 474 -3.98 13.45 -14.15
C PHE A 474 -4.67 14.43 -13.20
N GLN A 475 -5.76 14.02 -12.56
CA GLN A 475 -6.43 14.85 -11.55
C GLN A 475 -5.50 15.21 -10.39
N SER A 476 -4.61 14.30 -9.98
CA SER A 476 -3.64 14.56 -8.92
C SER A 476 -2.61 15.61 -9.34
N ILE A 477 -2.13 15.58 -10.57
CA ILE A 477 -1.24 16.63 -11.12
C ILE A 477 -1.91 17.99 -11.06
N LEU A 478 -3.18 18.09 -11.47
CA LEU A 478 -3.93 19.35 -11.41
C LEU A 478 -4.13 19.82 -9.96
N LYS A 479 -4.47 18.91 -9.04
CA LYS A 479 -4.61 19.24 -7.62
C LYS A 479 -3.35 19.86 -7.05
N TYR A 480 -2.19 19.27 -7.34
CA TYR A 480 -0.92 19.77 -6.82
C TYR A 480 -0.38 20.94 -7.62
N ALA A 481 -0.79 21.14 -8.87
CA ALA A 481 -0.56 22.39 -9.60
C ALA A 481 -1.28 23.56 -8.91
N ILE A 482 -2.57 23.40 -8.60
CA ILE A 482 -3.37 24.39 -7.86
C ILE A 482 -2.75 24.68 -6.49
N SER A 483 -2.39 23.64 -5.75
CA SER A 483 -1.87 23.78 -4.39
C SER A 483 -0.45 24.38 -4.36
N SER A 484 0.32 24.23 -5.45
CA SER A 484 1.71 24.67 -5.52
C SER A 484 1.93 26.02 -6.20
N VAL A 485 1.00 26.53 -7.00
CA VAL A 485 1.21 27.73 -7.85
C VAL A 485 1.62 28.99 -7.07
N ASN A 486 1.20 29.11 -5.81
CA ASN A 486 1.52 30.26 -4.96
C ASN A 486 2.68 30.01 -4.00
N LEU A 487 3.31 28.84 -4.06
CA LEU A 487 4.45 28.49 -3.21
C LEU A 487 5.76 29.08 -3.75
N PRO A 488 6.74 29.37 -2.87
CA PRO A 488 8.06 29.84 -3.28
C PRO A 488 8.92 28.71 -3.87
N ALA A 489 9.98 29.08 -4.61
CA ALA A 489 10.88 28.19 -5.36
C ALA A 489 11.64 27.11 -4.54
N ASN A 490 11.65 27.21 -3.21
CA ASN A 490 12.25 26.22 -2.32
C ASN A 490 11.29 25.87 -1.17
N SER A 491 9.98 25.83 -1.45
CA SER A 491 8.97 25.49 -0.47
C SER A 491 9.26 24.12 0.18
N ALA A 492 9.04 24.03 1.48
CA ALA A 492 9.11 22.79 2.25
C ALA A 492 7.77 22.02 2.28
N SER A 493 6.73 22.53 1.60
CA SER A 493 5.43 21.87 1.51
C SER A 493 5.55 20.48 0.86
N ALA A 494 4.76 19.52 1.32
CA ALA A 494 4.61 18.23 0.66
C ALA A 494 4.00 18.39 -0.74
N ASP A 495 3.21 19.43 -1.00
CA ASP A 495 2.50 19.63 -2.27
C ASP A 495 3.44 19.70 -3.48
N VAL A 496 4.63 20.28 -3.32
CA VAL A 496 5.62 20.33 -4.42
C VAL A 496 6.24 18.95 -4.70
N ALA A 497 6.41 18.12 -3.66
CA ALA A 497 6.89 16.76 -3.82
C ALA A 497 5.80 15.85 -4.42
N LEU A 498 4.55 16.05 -4.00
CA LEU A 498 3.38 15.36 -4.53
C LEU A 498 3.15 15.73 -6.01
N GLY A 499 3.24 17.01 -6.36
CA GLY A 499 3.15 17.46 -7.76
C GLY A 499 4.20 16.80 -8.66
N GLU A 500 5.45 16.73 -8.19
CA GLU A 500 6.53 16.10 -8.94
C GLU A 500 6.34 14.59 -9.09
N ILE A 501 6.03 13.86 -8.02
CA ILE A 501 5.94 12.40 -8.08
C ILE A 501 4.78 11.92 -8.97
N PHE A 502 3.63 12.60 -8.92
CA PHE A 502 2.52 12.33 -9.84
C PHE A 502 2.87 12.69 -11.28
N ALA A 503 3.61 13.78 -11.52
CA ALA A 503 4.08 14.12 -12.86
C ALA A 503 5.08 13.08 -13.39
N MET A 504 6.04 12.65 -12.58
CA MET A 504 6.99 11.58 -12.93
C MET A 504 6.28 10.26 -13.26
N ALA A 505 5.12 9.99 -12.66
CA ALA A 505 4.31 8.80 -12.93
C ALA A 505 3.56 8.83 -14.26
N VAL A 506 3.39 10.00 -14.89
CA VAL A 506 2.67 10.11 -16.18
C VAL A 506 3.52 10.63 -17.32
N ILE A 507 4.53 11.47 -17.08
CA ILE A 507 5.33 12.12 -18.13
C ILE A 507 5.91 11.11 -19.13
N PRO A 508 6.48 9.96 -18.71
CA PRO A 508 6.96 8.94 -19.65
C PRO A 508 5.87 8.41 -20.58
N ILE A 509 4.66 8.20 -20.06
CA ILE A 509 3.51 7.73 -20.83
C ILE A 509 3.05 8.86 -21.76
N VAL A 510 2.81 10.06 -21.22
CA VAL A 510 2.36 11.24 -21.99
C VAL A 510 3.29 11.52 -23.15
N LYS A 511 4.61 11.42 -22.97
CA LYS A 511 5.59 11.68 -24.03
C LYS A 511 5.42 10.78 -25.25
N LEU A 512 4.90 9.56 -25.09
CA LEU A 512 4.63 8.66 -26.23
C LEU A 512 3.47 9.15 -27.12
N TYR A 513 2.56 9.95 -26.56
CA TYR A 513 1.35 10.43 -27.24
C TYR A 513 1.40 11.92 -27.59
N ASP A 514 1.97 12.74 -26.70
CA ASP A 514 2.10 14.19 -26.83
C ASP A 514 3.39 14.69 -26.14
N GLU A 515 4.46 14.80 -26.92
CA GLU A 515 5.77 15.25 -26.44
C GLU A 515 5.75 16.71 -25.93
N ALA A 516 4.92 17.58 -26.52
CA ALA A 516 4.82 18.97 -26.11
C ALA A 516 4.12 19.09 -24.75
N ALA A 517 3.04 18.34 -24.53
CA ALA A 517 2.39 18.25 -23.23
C ALA A 517 3.35 17.71 -22.17
N ALA A 518 4.10 16.64 -22.48
CA ALA A 518 5.10 16.09 -21.57
C ALA A 518 6.14 17.13 -21.13
N GLN A 519 6.64 17.95 -22.07
CA GLN A 519 7.57 19.04 -21.76
C GLN A 519 6.93 20.11 -20.86
N ILE A 520 5.67 20.48 -21.10
CA ILE A 520 4.98 21.46 -20.25
C ILE A 520 4.82 20.92 -18.82
N LEU A 521 4.48 19.63 -18.67
CA LEU A 521 4.38 18.99 -17.37
C LEU A 521 5.75 18.94 -16.67
N GLU A 522 6.82 18.60 -17.37
CA GLU A 522 8.20 18.63 -16.86
C GLU A 522 8.55 20.01 -16.28
N GLU A 523 8.35 21.05 -17.08
CA GLU A 523 8.75 22.42 -16.75
C GLU A 523 7.96 23.04 -15.59
N ASN A 524 6.72 22.57 -15.37
CA ASN A 524 5.82 23.13 -14.37
C ASN A 524 5.74 22.31 -13.09
N MET A 525 5.83 20.98 -13.19
CA MET A 525 5.54 20.08 -12.08
C MET A 525 6.80 19.46 -11.46
N VAL A 526 7.88 19.30 -12.22
CA VAL A 526 9.14 18.77 -11.70
C VAL A 526 9.92 19.88 -11.01
N THR A 527 10.27 19.68 -9.74
CA THR A 527 10.93 20.71 -8.93
C THR A 527 12.39 20.90 -9.35
N HIS A 528 12.81 22.15 -9.41
CA HIS A 528 14.17 22.56 -9.73
C HIS A 528 14.62 23.63 -8.74
N SER A 529 15.89 23.57 -8.31
CA SER A 529 16.41 24.51 -7.31
C SER A 529 16.30 25.95 -7.81
N GLY A 530 15.69 26.81 -7.00
CA GLY A 530 15.53 28.23 -7.34
C GLY A 530 14.46 28.53 -8.40
N ILE A 531 13.73 27.53 -8.89
CA ILE A 531 12.62 27.73 -9.83
C ILE A 531 11.28 27.62 -9.08
N LYS A 532 10.40 28.59 -9.30
CA LYS A 532 9.05 28.57 -8.73
C LYS A 532 8.23 27.42 -9.36
N PRO A 533 7.52 26.59 -8.56
CA PRO A 533 6.63 25.57 -9.11
C PRO A 533 5.50 26.21 -9.94
N VAL A 534 5.03 25.48 -10.95
CA VAL A 534 3.88 25.87 -11.80
C VAL A 534 4.07 27.26 -12.43
N ARG A 535 5.27 27.53 -12.94
CA ARG A 535 5.70 28.84 -13.47
C ARG A 535 4.83 29.35 -14.63
N GLY A 536 4.28 28.44 -15.42
CA GLY A 536 3.39 28.72 -16.55
C GLY A 536 1.92 28.89 -16.17
N GLY A 537 1.59 28.72 -14.88
CA GLY A 537 0.22 28.81 -14.36
C GLY A 537 -0.54 27.49 -14.44
N VAL A 538 -1.58 27.39 -13.62
CA VAL A 538 -2.37 26.16 -13.44
C VAL A 538 -3.05 25.74 -14.75
N GLN A 539 -3.66 26.70 -15.47
CA GLN A 539 -4.37 26.39 -16.71
C GLN A 539 -3.44 25.83 -17.80
N GLN A 540 -2.17 26.25 -17.87
CA GLN A 540 -1.23 25.67 -18.83
C GLN A 540 -0.96 24.18 -18.53
N VAL A 541 -0.91 23.82 -17.25
CA VAL A 541 -0.82 22.41 -16.83
C VAL A 541 -2.12 21.67 -17.20
N ALA A 542 -3.28 22.29 -17.00
CA ALA A 542 -4.58 21.73 -17.38
C ALA A 542 -4.69 21.49 -18.89
N ASP A 543 -4.27 22.44 -19.71
CA ASP A 543 -4.24 22.35 -21.17
C ASP A 543 -3.32 21.20 -21.63
N ALA A 544 -2.15 21.05 -21.02
CA ALA A 544 -1.23 19.93 -21.32
C ALA A 544 -1.84 18.57 -20.94
N VAL A 545 -2.46 18.48 -19.75
CA VAL A 545 -3.17 17.28 -19.31
C VAL A 545 -4.33 16.94 -20.26
N GLY A 546 -5.13 17.93 -20.68
CA GLY A 546 -6.22 17.76 -21.62
C GLY A 546 -5.75 17.31 -23.01
N SER A 547 -4.67 17.93 -23.52
CA SER A 547 -4.06 17.55 -24.80
C SER A 547 -3.55 16.11 -24.79
N ALA A 548 -2.82 15.74 -23.73
CA ALA A 548 -2.32 14.39 -23.54
C ALA A 548 -3.46 13.36 -23.45
N ALA A 549 -4.49 13.64 -22.64
CA ALA A 549 -5.65 12.77 -22.51
C ALA A 549 -6.36 12.55 -23.85
N ASN A 550 -6.61 13.62 -24.60
CA ASN A 550 -7.22 13.54 -25.92
C ASN A 550 -6.35 12.73 -26.91
N ALA A 551 -5.03 12.90 -26.90
CA ALA A 551 -4.10 12.12 -27.71
C ALA A 551 -4.09 10.62 -27.33
N MET A 552 -4.39 10.30 -26.07
CA MET A 552 -4.57 8.93 -25.57
C MET A 552 -5.98 8.38 -25.80
N GLY A 553 -6.89 9.15 -26.41
CA GLY A 553 -8.29 8.75 -26.65
C GLY A 553 -9.20 8.88 -25.43
N ILE A 554 -8.75 9.57 -24.38
CA ILE A 554 -9.54 9.90 -23.19
C ILE A 554 -10.18 11.26 -23.40
N SER A 555 -11.50 11.38 -23.21
CA SER A 555 -12.15 12.69 -23.28
C SER A 555 -11.63 13.58 -22.15
N PRO A 556 -11.13 14.80 -22.41
CA PRO A 556 -10.67 15.72 -21.37
C PRO A 556 -11.74 16.04 -20.32
N SER A 557 -13.03 15.89 -20.67
CA SER A 557 -14.14 16.06 -19.74
C SER A 557 -14.20 14.99 -18.66
N GLU A 558 -13.63 13.81 -18.88
CA GLU A 558 -13.58 12.74 -17.87
C GLU A 558 -12.61 13.05 -16.73
N ILE A 559 -11.64 13.93 -16.97
CA ILE A 559 -10.73 14.43 -15.94
C ILE A 559 -11.48 15.38 -15.00
N GLY A 560 -12.50 16.07 -15.51
CA GLY A 560 -13.24 17.10 -14.78
C GLY A 560 -12.49 18.42 -14.71
N SER A 561 -13.07 19.39 -14.01
CA SER A 561 -12.54 20.75 -13.93
C SER A 561 -12.79 21.39 -12.56
N THR A 562 -12.09 22.50 -12.34
CA THR A 562 -12.24 23.43 -11.21
C THR A 562 -12.24 24.85 -11.76
N ASP A 563 -12.46 25.85 -10.91
CA ASP A 563 -12.40 27.26 -11.34
C ASP A 563 -11.00 27.67 -11.83
N GLU A 564 -9.95 27.01 -11.34
CA GLU A 564 -8.55 27.31 -11.67
C GLU A 564 -7.94 26.40 -12.75
N ALA A 565 -8.57 25.26 -13.05
CA ALA A 565 -8.05 24.24 -13.96
C ALA A 565 -9.17 23.59 -14.76
N ASP A 566 -9.21 23.82 -16.06
CA ASP A 566 -10.14 23.16 -16.99
C ASP A 566 -9.39 22.48 -18.15
N PRO A 567 -9.15 21.15 -18.08
CA PRO A 567 -8.54 20.39 -19.17
C PRO A 567 -9.35 20.37 -20.47
N SER A 568 -10.64 20.69 -20.41
CA SER A 568 -11.54 20.72 -21.58
C SER A 568 -11.58 22.09 -22.26
N MET A 569 -10.90 23.10 -21.73
CA MET A 569 -11.00 24.49 -22.22
C MET A 569 -10.63 24.62 -23.71
N LEU A 570 -9.62 23.88 -24.17
CA LEU A 570 -9.20 23.85 -25.58
C LEU A 570 -10.24 23.19 -26.52
N TYR A 571 -11.20 22.46 -25.96
CA TYR A 571 -12.16 21.63 -26.67
C TYR A 571 -13.61 22.10 -26.51
N SER A 572 -13.88 23.05 -25.59
CA SER A 572 -15.22 23.51 -25.24
C SER A 572 -15.79 24.59 -26.16
N SER A 573 -15.10 24.96 -27.24
CA SER A 573 -15.62 25.92 -28.21
C SER A 573 -15.65 25.41 -29.65
N SER A 574 -16.86 25.47 -30.20
CA SER A 574 -17.21 25.49 -31.62
C SER A 574 -16.66 26.72 -32.37
N PHE A 575 -15.40 27.08 -32.12
CA PHE A 575 -14.61 27.93 -33.01
C PHE A 575 -13.50 27.09 -33.61
N ALA A 576 -13.76 26.67 -34.86
CA ALA A 576 -12.81 25.98 -35.71
C ALA A 576 -11.45 26.70 -35.73
N LEU A 577 -10.43 26.02 -35.21
CA LEU A 577 -9.09 26.11 -35.76
C LEU A 577 -8.69 24.69 -36.17
N GLN A 578 -9.04 24.36 -37.41
CA GLN A 578 -8.31 23.34 -38.17
C GLN A 578 -6.81 23.64 -38.06
N PRO A 579 -5.95 22.63 -37.91
CA PRO A 579 -4.51 22.84 -37.90
C PRO A 579 -4.09 23.37 -39.27
N ARG A 580 -3.76 24.67 -39.33
CA ARG A 580 -3.03 25.21 -40.47
C ARG A 580 -1.63 24.62 -40.43
N LEU A 581 -1.38 23.71 -41.36
CA LEU A 581 -0.06 23.43 -41.92
C LEU A 581 0.73 24.74 -42.08
N LEU A 582 1.75 24.91 -41.25
CA LEU A 582 2.85 25.86 -41.42
C LEU A 582 4.13 25.05 -41.28
N SER A 583 5.09 25.04 -42.19
CA SER A 583 5.20 25.48 -43.57
C SER A 583 6.57 24.97 -44.01
N SER A 584 6.65 24.15 -45.05
CA SER A 584 7.87 24.04 -45.84
C SER A 584 7.71 24.93 -47.06
N ILE A 585 8.77 25.68 -47.38
CA ILE A 585 9.28 26.00 -48.73
C ILE A 585 9.58 27.51 -48.97
N MET A 586 10.87 27.72 -49.27
CA MET A 586 11.53 28.70 -50.13
C MET A 586 11.82 30.12 -49.63
N THR A 587 13.08 30.24 -49.18
CA THR A 587 14.03 31.24 -49.65
C THR A 587 14.02 31.42 -51.18
N PHE A 588 13.69 32.61 -51.66
CA PHE A 588 14.21 33.18 -52.90
C PHE A 588 14.29 34.71 -52.73
N GLY A 589 15.50 35.26 -52.87
CA GLY A 589 15.74 36.68 -52.70
C GLY A 589 15.37 37.50 -53.94
N MET A 590 15.17 38.80 -53.75
CA MET A 590 15.54 39.80 -54.75
C MET A 590 15.76 41.17 -54.11
N PHE A 591 16.96 41.69 -54.35
CA PHE A 591 17.36 43.10 -54.28
C PHE A 591 16.38 44.01 -55.05
N ALA A 592 16.09 45.21 -54.52
CA ALA A 592 16.33 46.49 -55.22
C ALA A 592 15.84 47.72 -54.43
N PHE A 593 16.79 48.65 -54.23
CA PHE A 593 16.69 50.12 -54.35
C PHE A 593 15.65 50.91 -53.53
N LEU A 594 16.17 51.78 -52.65
CA LEU A 594 15.61 53.10 -52.39
C LEU A 594 16.74 54.14 -52.37
N MET A 595 16.72 55.04 -53.36
CA MET A 595 17.35 56.36 -53.30
C MET A 595 16.47 57.25 -52.41
N TYR A 596 17.01 57.74 -51.30
CA TYR A 596 17.21 59.16 -50.96
C TYR A 596 17.73 59.29 -49.52
#